data_AF-A0A9Q2ISQ5-F1
#
_entry.id   AF-A0A9Q2ISQ5-F1
#
_cell.length_a   1.000
_cell.length_b   1.000
_cell.length_c   1.000
_cell.angle_alpha   90.00
_cell.angle_beta   90.00
_cell.angle_gamma   90.00
#
_symmetry.space_group_name_H-M   'P 1'
#
loop_
_entity.id
_entity.type
_entity.pdbx_description
1 polymer ?
#
loop_
_entity_poly.entity_id
_entity_poly.type
_entity_poly.pdbx_seq_one_letter_code
_entity_poly.pdbx_strand_id
1 'polypeptide(L)'
;MQTSHYIHTQFINGICINTVLTDLKSCRVRGCTVANEDGSYTIFLNSKFSTNQLEKTYLHEIKHITRDDFSKDDADRIELVRH
;
A
#
# COMPACT_ATOMS: atom_id res chain seq x y z
N MET A 1 20.30 14.01 8.28
CA MET A 1 18.88 14.14 8.66
C MET A 1 18.26 12.78 8.40
N GLN A 2 18.07 11.99 9.46
CA GLN A 2 17.66 10.59 9.35
C GLN A 2 16.17 10.58 8.97
N THR A 3 15.87 10.54 7.67
CA THR A 3 14.53 10.19 7.20
C THR A 3 14.32 8.74 7.59
N SER A 4 13.75 8.51 8.77
CA SER A 4 13.31 7.19 9.22
C SER A 4 12.18 6.73 8.29
N HIS A 5 12.55 6.29 7.09
CA HIS A 5 11.69 5.50 6.23
C HIS A 5 11.55 4.14 6.92
N TYR A 6 10.44 3.93 7.60
CA TYR A 6 10.09 2.61 8.11
C TYR A 6 9.75 1.74 6.89
N ILE A 7 10.72 0.90 6.51
CA ILE A 7 10.56 -0.13 5.49
C ILE A 7 10.35 -1.45 6.21
N HIS A 8 9.17 -2.05 6.00
CA HIS A 8 8.82 -3.34 6.57
C HIS A 8 8.74 -4.36 5.45
N THR A 9 9.66 -5.32 5.43
CA THR A 9 9.71 -6.35 4.39
C THR A 9 9.16 -7.65 4.94
N GLN A 10 8.16 -8.20 4.26
CA GLN A 10 7.51 -9.46 4.58
C GLN A 10 7.72 -10.45 3.45
N PHE A 11 7.92 -11.71 3.80
CA PHE A 11 7.92 -12.80 2.84
C PHE A 11 6.62 -13.58 3.00
N ILE A 12 5.74 -13.56 2.00
CA ILE A 12 4.43 -14.22 2.03
C ILE A 12 4.32 -15.11 0.80
N ASN A 13 4.08 -16.42 1.00
CA ASN A 13 3.92 -17.40 -0.09
C ASN A 13 5.08 -17.42 -1.12
N GLY A 14 6.31 -17.10 -0.71
CA GLY A 14 7.47 -17.04 -1.60
C GLY A 14 7.63 -15.71 -2.36
N ILE A 15 6.80 -14.71 -2.07
CA ILE A 15 6.85 -13.37 -2.65
C ILE A 15 7.38 -12.38 -1.61
N CYS A 16 8.31 -11.51 -2.01
CA CYS A 16 8.83 -10.42 -1.19
C CYS A 16 7.88 -9.23 -1.26
N ILE A 17 7.42 -8.73 -0.11
CA ILE A 17 6.50 -7.60 -0.03
C ILE A 17 7.10 -6.54 0.89
N ASN A 18 7.41 -5.38 0.34
CA ASN A 18 8.00 -4.24 1.02
C ASN A 18 6.89 -3.25 1.34
N THR A 19 6.77 -2.80 2.58
CA THR A 19 5.81 -1.78 3.00
C THR A 19 6.58 -0.54 3.40
N VAL A 20 6.30 0.58 2.75
CA VAL A 20 7.00 1.85 2.95
C VAL A 20 6.01 2.89 3.43
N LEU A 21 6.19 3.39 4.65
CA LEU A 21 5.45 4.54 5.16
C LEU A 21 6.17 5.82 4.74
N THR A 22 5.48 6.70 4.01
CA THR A 22 6.04 7.96 3.54
C THR A 22 5.03 9.12 3.64
N ASP A 23 5.54 10.32 3.90
CA ASP A 23 4.74 11.55 3.96
C ASP A 23 4.55 12.12 2.55
N LEU A 24 3.54 11.64 1.83
CA LEU A 24 3.21 12.17 0.51
C LEU A 24 2.40 13.46 0.66
N LYS A 25 3.10 14.60 0.83
CA LYS A 25 2.46 15.92 1.04
C LYS A 25 1.52 16.38 -0.07
N SER A 26 1.57 15.78 -1.27
CA SER A 26 0.81 16.24 -2.45
C SER A 26 -0.07 15.17 -3.10
N CYS A 27 -0.16 13.96 -2.56
CA CYS A 27 -0.90 12.87 -3.20
C CYS A 27 -2.20 12.57 -2.43
N ARG A 28 -3.34 12.66 -3.11
CA ARG A 28 -4.67 12.25 -2.59
C ARG A 28 -4.80 10.73 -2.43
N VAL A 29 -3.80 9.99 -2.90
CA VAL A 29 -3.72 8.53 -2.85
C VAL A 29 -3.35 8.08 -1.42
N ARG A 30 -4.10 7.09 -0.91
CA ARG A 30 -3.93 6.54 0.45
C ARG A 30 -2.77 5.57 0.53
N GLY A 31 -2.60 4.79 -0.52
CA GLY A 31 -1.47 3.92 -0.73
C GLY A 31 -1.43 3.42 -2.17
N CYS A 32 -0.28 2.90 -2.57
CA CYS A 32 -0.06 2.42 -3.93
C CYS A 32 0.85 1.21 -3.89
N THR A 33 0.50 0.16 -4.63
CA THR A 33 1.39 -0.99 -4.83
C THR A 33 2.13 -0.87 -6.16
N VAL A 34 3.43 -1.06 -6.10
CA VAL A 34 4.33 -1.13 -7.24
C VAL A 34 4.89 -2.54 -7.30
N ALA A 35 4.69 -3.22 -8.42
CA ALA A 35 5.41 -4.46 -8.72
C ALA A 35 6.81 -4.09 -9.21
N ASN A 36 7.84 -4.68 -8.60
CA ASN A 36 9.22 -4.54 -9.03
C ASN A 36 9.52 -5.60 -10.10
N GLU A 37 10.46 -5.29 -10.99
CA GLU A 37 10.87 -6.19 -12.09
C GLU A 37 11.46 -7.52 -11.58
N ASP A 38 11.98 -7.53 -10.36
CA ASP A 38 12.52 -8.70 -9.64
C ASP A 38 11.43 -9.68 -9.14
N GLY A 39 10.14 -9.32 -9.25
CA GLY A 39 9.02 -10.13 -8.73
C GLY A 39 8.66 -9.83 -7.26
N SER A 40 9.36 -8.87 -6.65
CA SER A 40 9.02 -8.29 -5.36
C SER A 40 7.92 -7.22 -5.50
N TYR A 41 7.10 -7.01 -4.48
CA TYR A 41 6.09 -5.93 -4.44
C TYR A 41 6.46 -4.87 -3.42
N THR A 42 6.10 -3.61 -3.70
CA THR A 42 6.32 -2.49 -2.79
C THR A 42 5.02 -1.72 -2.59
N ILE A 43 4.49 -1.76 -1.37
CA ILE A 43 3.28 -1.06 -0.92
C ILE A 43 3.71 0.24 -0.26
N PHE A 44 3.36 1.38 -0.87
CA PHE A 44 3.54 2.70 -0.31
C PHE A 44 2.29 3.09 0.48
N LEU A 45 2.43 3.48 1.74
CA LEU A 45 1.36 3.94 2.61
C LEU A 45 1.61 5.40 3.01
N ASN A 46 0.57 6.23 2.87
CA ASN A 46 0.70 7.65 3.20
C ASN A 46 0.45 7.89 4.70
N SER A 47 1.50 8.26 5.43
CA SER A 47 1.44 8.46 6.90
C SER A 47 0.47 9.56 7.35
N LYS A 48 -0.12 10.34 6.42
CA LYS A 48 -1.14 11.34 6.72
C LYS A 48 -2.54 10.79 6.99
N PHE A 49 -2.82 9.55 6.59
CA PHE A 49 -4.12 8.92 6.85
C PHE A 49 -4.14 8.20 8.19
N SER A 50 -5.34 7.99 8.75
CA SER A 50 -5.49 7.25 9.99
C SER A 50 -5.02 5.80 9.82
N THR A 51 -4.42 5.23 10.88
CA THR A 51 -3.92 3.85 10.89
C THR A 51 -4.95 2.85 10.38
N ASN A 52 -6.23 3.01 10.74
CA ASN A 52 -7.30 2.13 10.28
C ASN A 52 -7.53 2.18 8.76
N GLN A 53 -7.35 3.35 8.13
CA GLN A 53 -7.46 3.47 6.67
C GLN A 53 -6.25 2.86 5.99
N LEU A 54 -5.05 3.09 6.54
CA LEU A 54 -3.81 2.51 6.04
C LEU A 54 -3.79 1.00 6.17
N GLU A 55 -4.30 0.46 7.27
CA GLU A 55 -4.43 -0.99 7.49
C GLU A 55 -5.41 -1.60 6.50
N LYS A 56 -6.56 -0.96 6.25
CA LYS A 56 -7.50 -1.40 5.22
C LYS A 56 -6.86 -1.40 3.83
N THR A 57 -6.15 -0.34 3.46
CA THR A 57 -5.41 -0.25 2.20
C THR A 57 -4.32 -1.34 2.14
N TYR A 58 -3.52 -1.51 3.19
CA TYR A 58 -2.49 -2.54 3.25
C TYR A 58 -3.07 -3.96 3.05
N LEU A 59 -4.11 -4.32 3.81
CA LEU A 59 -4.77 -5.62 3.69
C LEU A 59 -5.37 -5.84 2.29
N HIS A 60 -5.87 -4.78 1.67
CA HIS A 60 -6.37 -4.80 0.31
C HIS A 60 -5.26 -5.10 -0.69
N GLU A 61 -4.14 -4.38 -0.62
CA GLU A 61 -2.98 -4.60 -1.50
C GLU A 61 -2.40 -6.02 -1.32
N ILE A 62 -2.25 -6.49 -0.07
CA ILE A 62 -1.83 -7.87 0.22
C ILE A 62 -2.79 -8.88 -0.40
N LYS A 63 -4.10 -8.65 -0.31
CA LYS A 63 -5.11 -9.52 -0.90
C LYS A 63 -4.98 -9.57 -2.43
N HIS A 64 -4.68 -8.45 -3.10
CA HIS A 64 -4.40 -8.44 -4.54
C HIS A 64 -3.14 -9.23 -4.88
N ILE A 65 -2.02 -8.99 -4.18
CA ILE A 65 -0.76 -9.71 -4.39
C ILE A 65 -0.95 -11.22 -4.19
N THR A 66 -1.73 -11.62 -3.20
CA THR A 66 -1.91 -13.04 -2.85
C THR A 66 -2.92 -13.76 -3.76
N ARG A 67 -3.87 -13.02 -4.36
CA ARG A 67 -4.94 -13.60 -5.20
C ARG A 67 -4.63 -13.57 -6.69
N ASP A 68 -3.53 -12.96 -7.12
CA ASP A 68 -3.19 -12.71 -8.54
C ASP A 68 -4.30 -11.96 -9.31
N ASP A 69 -5.29 -11.43 -8.59
CA ASP A 69 -6.43 -10.72 -9.15
C ASP A 69 -6.07 -9.24 -9.19
N PHE A 70 -5.23 -8.86 -10.16
CA PHE A 70 -4.88 -7.48 -10.48
C PHE A 70 -6.05 -6.72 -11.14
N SER A 71 -7.29 -7.08 -10.80
CA SER A 71 -8.48 -6.36 -11.21
C SER A 71 -8.38 -4.95 -10.64
N LYS A 72 -8.30 -3.96 -11.53
CA LYS A 72 -8.15 -2.53 -11.27
C LYS A 72 -9.42 -1.91 -10.67
N ASP A 73 -9.92 -2.52 -9.61
CA ASP A 73 -11.13 -2.15 -8.87
C ASP A 73 -10.72 -2.44 -7.42
N ASP A 74 -10.08 -1.52 -6.69
CA ASP A 74 -10.81 -0.53 -5.89
C ASP A 74 -9.82 0.50 -5.29
N ALA A 75 -9.05 1.21 -6.11
CA ALA A 75 -8.24 2.33 -5.61
C ALA A 75 -9.09 3.56 -5.20
N ASP A 76 -10.39 3.57 -5.50
CA ASP A 76 -11.25 4.77 -5.44
C ASP A 76 -12.55 4.62 -4.62
N ARG A 77 -12.84 3.48 -3.97
CA ARG A 77 -14.16 3.26 -3.34
C ARG A 77 -14.35 3.82 -1.93
N ILE A 78 -13.63 4.88 -1.56
CA ILE A 78 -13.87 5.57 -0.28
C ILE A 78 -13.80 7.10 -0.45
N GLU A 79 -14.21 7.64 -1.59
CA GLU A 79 -14.54 9.08 -1.70
C GLU A 79 -16.05 9.34 -1.65
N LEU A 80 -16.85 8.44 -1.03
CA LEU A 80 -18.30 8.65 -0.94
C LEU A 80 -18.95 8.14 0.36
N VAL A 81 -18.40 8.52 1.52
CA VAL A 81 -19.24 8.73 2.73
C VAL A 81 -18.92 10.12 3.25
N ARG A 82 -19.45 11.09 2.52
CA ARG A 82 -19.71 12.43 3.04
C ARG A 82 -21.03 12.91 2.42
N HIS A 83 -22.11 12.29 2.87
CA HIS A 83 -23.43 12.91 2.90
C HIS A 83 -24.06 12.59 4.25
#